data_AF-A0A246NL84-F1
#
_entry.id   AF-A0A246NL84-F1
#
_cell.length_a   1.000
_cell.length_b   1.000
_cell.length_c   1.000
_cell.angle_alpha   90.00
_cell.angle_beta   90.00
_cell.angle_gamma   90.00
#
_symmetry.space_group_name_H-M   'P 1'
#
loop_
_entity.id
_entity.type
_entity.pdbx_description
1 polymer ?
#
loop_
_entity_poly.entity_id
_entity_poly.type
_entity_poly.pdbx_seq_one_letter_code
_entity_poly.pdbx_strand_id
1 'polypeptide(L)' 'MSTTPVVRQEYELGSDSPDNTESIASVIGQAVSALLKSGKEVGMQQILTVLEQEAARSVDGRKKLYDRAIRVVAGDTDG' A
#
# COMPACT_ATOMS: atom_id res chain seq x y z
N MET A 1 -34.54 32.04 7.42
CA MET A 1 -33.60 31.72 6.33
C MET A 1 -32.38 31.07 6.96
N SER A 2 -32.35 29.74 7.00
CA SER A 2 -31.26 28.99 7.64
C SER A 2 -30.18 28.74 6.59
N THR A 3 -29.02 29.36 6.78
CA THR A 3 -27.81 29.07 6.00
C THR A 3 -27.20 27.80 6.55
N THR A 4 -27.37 26.70 5.82
CA THR A 4 -26.60 25.46 6.02
C THR A 4 -25.12 25.76 5.83
N PRO A 5 -24.23 25.49 6.81
CA PRO A 5 -22.81 25.53 6.52
C PRO A 5 -22.50 24.39 5.55
N VAL A 6 -21.96 24.75 4.38
CA VAL A 6 -21.36 23.80 3.46
C VAL A 6 -20.19 23.18 4.21
N VAL A 7 -20.37 21.95 4.68
CA VAL A 7 -19.28 21.15 5.22
C VAL A 7 -18.36 20.90 4.04
N ARG A 8 -17.31 21.72 3.92
CA ARG A 8 -16.17 21.38 3.08
C ARG A 8 -15.67 20.08 3.65
N GLN A 9 -15.92 19.01 2.93
CA GLN A 9 -15.21 17.76 3.11
C GLN A 9 -13.78 18.07 2.66
N GLU A 10 -13.02 18.65 3.58
CA GLU A 10 -11.58 18.60 3.56
C GLU A 10 -11.24 17.11 3.62
N TYR A 11 -11.16 16.51 2.44
CA TYR A 11 -10.29 15.37 2.21
C TYR A 11 -8.93 15.86 2.67
N GLU A 12 -8.60 15.58 3.93
CA GLU A 12 -7.27 15.73 4.46
C GLU A 12 -6.37 15.06 3.44
N LEU A 13 -5.65 15.89 2.69
CA LEU A 13 -4.56 15.51 1.82
C LEU A 13 -3.64 14.67 2.68
N GLY A 14 -3.83 13.35 2.60
CA GLY A 14 -3.01 12.37 3.29
C GLY A 14 -1.59 12.75 2.96
N SER A 15 -0.85 13.12 4.01
CA SER A 15 0.52 13.59 3.98
C SER A 15 1.28 13.04 2.76
N ASP A 16 1.82 13.94 1.94
CA ASP A 16 2.64 13.72 0.73
C ASP A 16 3.97 12.99 1.05
N SER A 17 3.90 12.02 1.95
CA SER A 17 4.96 11.08 2.26
C SER A 17 4.75 9.88 1.35
N PRO A 18 5.72 9.52 0.51
CA PRO A 18 5.63 8.38 -0.41
C PRO A 18 5.41 7.03 0.29
N ASP A 19 5.44 7.01 1.63
CA ASP A 19 5.30 5.85 2.51
C ASP A 19 4.00 5.89 3.37
N ASN A 20 3.00 6.70 3.02
CA ASN A 20 1.73 6.78 3.75
C ASN A 20 0.87 5.50 3.55
N THR A 21 -0.08 5.23 4.46
CA THR A 21 -0.91 4.02 4.50
C THR A 21 -1.61 3.73 3.17
N GLU A 22 -2.06 4.75 2.45
CA GLU A 22 -2.67 4.60 1.12
C GLU A 22 -1.66 4.07 0.09
N SER A 23 -0.44 4.60 0.07
CA SER A 23 0.65 4.13 -0.80
C SER A 23 1.01 2.67 -0.51
N ILE A 24 1.04 2.30 0.78
CA ILE A 24 1.29 0.92 1.22
C ILE A 24 0.17 -0.01 0.73
N ALA A 25 -1.08 0.36 0.96
CA ALA A 25 -2.24 -0.41 0.51
C ALA A 25 -2.26 -0.55 -1.02
N SER A 26 -1.86 0.49 -1.74
CA SER A 26 -1.79 0.49 -3.21
C SER A 26 -0.79 -0.53 -3.74
N VAL A 27 0.44 -0.59 -3.21
CA VAL A 27 1.44 -1.58 -3.67
C VAL A 27 1.06 -3.01 -3.30
N ILE A 28 0.39 -3.22 -2.16
CA ILE A 28 -0.18 -4.53 -1.79
C ILE A 28 -1.27 -4.91 -2.79
N GLY A 29 -2.18 -3.99 -3.12
CA GLY A 29 -3.24 -4.19 -4.12
C GLY A 29 -2.68 -4.50 -5.51
N GLN A 30 -1.58 -3.87 -5.91
CA GLN A 30 -0.88 -4.19 -7.15
C GLN A 30 -0.32 -5.62 -7.14
N ALA A 31 0.31 -6.05 -6.04
CA ALA A 31 0.81 -7.42 -5.90
C ALA A 31 -0.32 -8.46 -6.00
N VAL A 32 -1.43 -8.22 -5.32
CA VAL A 32 -2.64 -9.07 -5.41
C VAL A 32 -3.19 -9.10 -6.84
N SER A 33 -3.29 -7.94 -7.49
CA SER A 33 -3.76 -7.85 -8.88
C SER A 33 -2.86 -8.64 -9.84
N ALA A 34 -1.54 -8.58 -9.65
CA ALA A 34 -0.58 -9.34 -10.46
C ALA A 34 -0.77 -10.86 -10.29
N LEU A 35 -0.97 -11.34 -9.07
CA LEU A 35 -1.25 -12.75 -8.79
C LEU A 35 -2.54 -13.21 -9.48
N LEU A 36 -3.63 -12.45 -9.32
CA LEU A 36 -4.92 -12.73 -9.97
C LEU A 36 -4.80 -12.82 -11.49
N LYS A 37 -4.12 -11.84 -12.11
CA LYS A 37 -3.90 -11.83 -13.58
C LYS A 37 -3.08 -13.02 -14.05
N SER A 38 -2.16 -13.52 -13.23
CA SER A 38 -1.33 -14.68 -13.54
C SER A 38 -2.02 -16.02 -13.28
N GLY A 39 -3.23 -16.03 -12.72
CA GLY A 39 -3.95 -17.25 -12.33
C GLY A 39 -3.29 -17.98 -11.16
N LYS A 40 -2.37 -17.33 -10.44
CA LYS A 40 -1.73 -17.89 -9.24
C LYS A 40 -2.63 -17.71 -8.02
N GLU A 41 -2.44 -18.60 -7.05
CA GLU A 41 -3.07 -18.45 -5.74
C GLU A 41 -2.71 -17.10 -5.10
N VAL A 42 -3.72 -16.45 -4.51
CA VAL A 42 -3.53 -15.24 -3.71
C VAL A 42 -3.48 -15.66 -2.25
N GLY A 43 -2.25 -15.76 -1.72
CA GLY A 43 -2.00 -15.99 -0.31
C GLY A 43 -0.88 -15.10 0.19
N MET A 44 -0.73 -15.04 1.52
CA MET A 44 0.24 -14.17 2.19
C MET A 44 1.66 -14.39 1.68
N GLN A 45 2.10 -15.66 1.55
CA GLN A 45 3.44 -15.99 1.05
C GLN A 45 3.65 -15.55 -0.40
N GLN A 46 2.63 -15.68 -1.25
CA GLN A 46 2.72 -15.26 -2.65
C GLN A 46 2.77 -13.74 -2.78
N ILE A 47 2.01 -13.03 -1.95
CA ILE A 47 2.05 -11.56 -1.88
C ILE A 47 3.43 -11.09 -1.42
N LEU A 48 3.97 -11.67 -0.34
CA LEU A 48 5.33 -11.37 0.14
C LEU A 48 6.38 -11.59 -0.94
N THR A 49 6.32 -12.73 -1.62
CA THR A 49 7.26 -13.06 -2.72
C THR A 49 7.25 -12.00 -3.82
N VAL A 50 6.07 -11.49 -4.20
CA VAL A 50 5.95 -10.43 -5.21
C VAL A 50 6.54 -9.12 -4.70
N LEU A 51 6.21 -8.72 -3.46
CA LEU A 51 6.71 -7.49 -2.87
C LEU A 51 8.24 -7.50 -2.70
N GLU A 52 8.83 -8.62 -2.29
CA GLU A 52 10.29 -8.81 -2.19
C GLU A 52 10.99 -8.65 -3.55
N GLN A 53 10.39 -9.21 -4.61
CA GLN A 53 10.92 -9.06 -5.97
C GLN A 53 10.89 -7.61 -6.45
N GLU A 54 9.80 -6.89 -6.18
CA GLU A 54 9.68 -5.47 -6.53
C GLU A 54 10.60 -4.59 -5.68
N ALA A 55 10.80 -4.92 -4.40
CA ALA A 55 11.75 -4.25 -3.52
C ALA A 55 13.20 -4.38 -4.04
N ALA A 56 13.60 -5.59 -4.45
CA ALA A 56 14.93 -5.87 -5.00
C ALA A 56 15.23 -5.11 -6.30
N ARG A 57 14.20 -4.69 -7.04
CA ARG A 57 14.31 -3.96 -8.31
C ARG A 57 14.10 -2.45 -8.16
N SER A 58 13.81 -1.97 -6.95
CA SER A 58 13.43 -0.59 -6.68
C SER A 58 14.60 0.27 -6.19
N VAL A 59 14.52 1.56 -6.47
CA VAL A 59 15.42 2.59 -5.93
C VAL A 59 14.94 3.06 -4.54
N ASP A 60 15.85 3.65 -3.75
CA ASP A 60 15.70 3.88 -2.30
C ASP A 60 14.30 4.31 -1.81
N GLY A 61 13.65 5.28 -2.45
CA GLY A 61 12.31 5.74 -2.06
C GLY A 61 11.22 4.69 -2.23
N ARG A 62 11.18 4.01 -3.40
CA ARG A 62 10.22 2.90 -3.62
C ARG A 62 10.59 1.67 -2.81
N LYS A 63 11.88 1.42 -2.60
CA LYS A 63 12.33 0.29 -1.78
C LYS A 63 11.77 0.38 -0.35
N LYS A 64 11.80 1.57 0.27
CA LYS A 64 11.22 1.80 1.60
C LYS A 64 9.72 1.49 1.66
N LEU A 65 8.98 1.91 0.63
CA LEU A 65 7.56 1.62 0.51
C LEU A 65 7.28 0.11 0.44
N TYR A 66 8.04 -0.64 -0.38
CA TYR A 66 7.90 -2.09 -0.46
C TYR A 66 8.33 -2.79 0.85
N ASP A 67 9.43 -2.37 1.48
CA ASP A 67 9.87 -2.91 2.78
C ASP A 67 8.79 -2.75 3.86
N ARG A 68 8.04 -1.63 3.83
CA ARG A 68 6.93 -1.38 4.75
C ARG A 68 5.70 -2.22 4.44
N ALA A 69 5.36 -2.38 3.16
CA ALA A 69 4.29 -3.28 2.73
C ALA A 69 4.57 -4.74 3.12
N ILE A 70 5.83 -5.18 3.02
CA ILE A 70 6.28 -6.51 3.46
C ILE A 70 5.99 -6.72 4.95
N ARG A 71 6.36 -5.76 5.81
CA ARG A 71 6.09 -5.83 7.26
C ARG A 71 4.60 -5.94 7.57
N VAL A 72 3.77 -5.11 6.92
CA VAL A 72 2.31 -5.15 7.10
C VAL A 72 1.74 -6.52 6.72
N VAL A 73 2.16 -7.09 5.59
CA VAL A 73 1.67 -8.40 5.13
C VAL A 73 2.18 -9.53 6.02
N ALA A 74 3.41 -9.43 6.52
CA ALA A 74 3.99 -10.38 7.46
C ALA A 74 3.33 -10.35 8.86
N GLY A 75 2.50 -9.34 9.14
CA GLY A 75 1.90 -9.13 10.45
C GLY A 75 2.82 -8.44 11.45
N ASP A 76 4.02 -8.00 11.02
CA ASP A 76 4.93 -7.13 11.77
C ASP A 76 4.43 -5.69 11.70
N THR A 77 3.27 -5.45 12.31
CA THR A 77 2.88 -4.10 12.70
C THR A 77 3.40 -3.97 14.11
N ASP A 78 4.49 -3.20 14.31
CA ASP A 78 4.99 -2.84 15.63
C ASP A 78 3.78 -2.50 16.53
N GLY A 79 3.61 -3.26 17.61
CA GLY A 79 2.66 -2.98 18.68
C GLY A 79 3.14 -1.83 19.56
#